data_AF-A0A0F9MX51-F1
#
_entry.id   AF-A0A0F9MX51-F1
#
_cell.length_a   1.000
_cell.length_b   1.000
_cell.length_c   1.000
_cell.angle_alpha   90.00
_cell.angle_beta   90.00
_cell.angle_gamma   90.00
#
_symmetry.space_group_name_H-M   'P 1'
#
loop_
_entity.id
_entity.type
_entity.pdbx_description
1 polymer ?
#
loop_
_entity_poly.entity_id
_entity_poly.type
_entity_poly.pdbx_seq_one_letter_code
_entity_poly.pdbx_strand_id
1 'polypeptide(L)'
;NVKLGRKLTPEQIKKCLRRNPKSSLEIKFENLIKQIGLPYKFVGNGEVIVARKVPDFVHKNKKIAVEVYYRKHKEMFRNGLEVWKADRIKIFNQEGWKIIFFDETQVNENTVKSVLGN
;
A
#
# COMPACT_ATOMS: atom_id res chain seq x y z
N ASN A 1 4.07 15.71 -31.01
CA ASN A 1 4.04 16.37 -29.68
C ASN A 1 2.90 15.81 -28.84
N VAL A 2 3.16 14.78 -28.04
CA VAL A 2 2.16 14.25 -27.10
C VAL A 2 2.09 15.21 -25.92
N LYS A 3 0.97 15.93 -25.76
CA LYS A 3 0.72 16.77 -24.58
C LYS A 3 0.66 15.84 -23.36
N LEU A 4 1.76 15.72 -22.62
CA LEU A 4 1.77 15.06 -21.32
C LEU A 4 0.82 15.81 -20.39
N GLY A 5 -0.26 15.16 -19.96
CA GLY A 5 -1.22 15.73 -19.02
C GLY A 5 -0.55 16.27 -17.75
N ARG A 6 -1.09 17.35 -17.18
CA ARG A 6 -0.55 17.98 -15.96
C ARG A 6 -0.46 16.95 -14.82
N LYS A 7 0.72 16.78 -14.24
CA LYS A 7 0.92 15.95 -13.05
C LYS A 7 0.26 16.61 -11.85
N LEU A 8 -0.59 15.87 -11.13
CA LEU A 8 -1.21 16.34 -9.89
C LEU A 8 -0.16 16.61 -8.80
N THR A 9 -0.40 17.62 -7.96
CA THR A 9 0.38 17.89 -6.74
C THR A 9 0.01 16.89 -5.63
N PRO A 10 0.85 16.72 -4.59
CA PRO A 10 0.53 15.86 -3.44
C PRO A 10 -0.80 16.21 -2.76
N GLU A 11 -1.13 17.49 -2.65
CA GLU A 11 -2.38 17.98 -2.04
C GLU A 11 -3.59 17.59 -2.89
N GLN A 12 -3.45 17.64 -4.21
CA GLN A 12 -4.49 17.20 -5.14
C GLN A 12 -4.70 15.69 -5.06
N ILE A 13 -3.61 14.91 -4.97
CA ILE A 13 -3.67 13.45 -4.78
C ILE A 13 -4.39 13.13 -3.46
N LYS A 14 -4.00 13.78 -2.35
CA LYS A 14 -4.64 13.61 -1.04
C LYS A 14 -6.13 13.95 -1.09
N LYS A 15 -6.51 15.05 -1.76
CA LYS A 15 -7.92 15.45 -1.90
C LYS A 15 -8.75 14.39 -2.65
N CYS A 16 -8.20 13.76 -3.68
CA CYS A 16 -8.86 12.67 -4.40
C CYS A 16 -8.99 11.42 -3.52
N LEU A 17 -7.90 11.00 -2.86
CA LEU A 17 -7.86 9.76 -2.10
C LEU A 17 -8.71 9.81 -0.82
N ARG A 18 -8.82 10.96 -0.15
CA ARG A 18 -9.69 11.13 1.03
C ARG A 18 -11.17 10.84 0.77
N ARG A 19 -11.60 10.88 -0.50
CA ARG A 19 -12.99 10.58 -0.89
C ARG A 19 -13.23 9.08 -1.10
N ASN A 20 -12.16 8.29 -1.22
CA ASN A 20 -12.28 6.85 -1.43
C ASN A 20 -12.45 6.16 -0.07
N PRO A 21 -13.54 5.42 0.15
CA PRO A 21 -13.68 4.60 1.34
C PRO A 21 -12.62 3.49 1.35
N LYS A 22 -12.28 3.00 2.54
CA LYS A 22 -11.46 1.79 2.68
C LYS A 22 -12.16 0.62 1.98
N SER A 23 -11.39 -0.17 1.25
CA SER A 23 -11.81 -1.47 0.75
C SER A 23 -12.07 -2.45 1.90
N SER A 24 -12.87 -3.48 1.64
CA SER A 24 -13.12 -4.56 2.58
C SER A 24 -11.83 -5.27 3.01
N LEU A 25 -10.85 -5.41 2.12
CA LEU A 25 -9.55 -6.01 2.42
C LEU A 25 -8.70 -5.13 3.34
N GLU A 26 -8.69 -3.81 3.14
CA GLU A 26 -8.03 -2.87 4.05
C GLU A 26 -8.70 -2.88 5.42
N ILE A 27 -10.03 -2.90 5.50
CA ILE A 27 -10.76 -3.01 6.78
C ILE A 27 -10.39 -4.32 7.49
N LYS A 28 -10.39 -5.44 6.76
CA LYS A 28 -9.99 -6.75 7.30
C LYS A 28 -8.56 -6.72 7.86
N PHE A 29 -7.62 -6.20 7.08
CA PHE A 29 -6.22 -6.10 7.49
C PHE A 29 -6.05 -5.16 8.69
N GLU A 30 -6.71 -4.01 8.69
CA GLU A 30 -6.66 -3.04 9.79
C GLU A 30 -7.18 -3.64 11.11
N ASN A 31 -8.31 -4.35 11.07
CA ASN A 31 -8.85 -5.03 12.24
C ASN A 31 -7.88 -6.10 12.76
N LEU A 32 -7.26 -6.85 11.84
CA LEU A 32 -6.30 -7.90 12.19
C LEU A 32 -5.05 -7.34 12.88
N ILE A 33 -4.43 -6.29 12.32
CA ILE A 33 -3.24 -5.67 12.95
C ILE A 33 -3.58 -5.03 14.31
N LYS A 34 -4.81 -4.51 14.48
CA LYS A 34 -5.29 -3.99 15.77
C LYS A 34 -5.46 -5.10 16.79
N GLN A 35 -6.09 -6.20 16.40
CA GLN A 35 -6.30 -7.37 17.26
C GLN A 35 -4.98 -7.98 17.77
N ILE A 36 -3.98 -8.09 16.89
CA ILE A 36 -2.67 -8.67 17.22
C ILE A 36 -1.74 -7.65 17.90
N GLY A 37 -2.09 -6.36 17.91
CA GLY A 37 -1.29 -5.30 18.54
C GLY A 37 -0.07 -4.87 17.71
N LEU A 38 -0.11 -5.02 16.39
CA LEU A 38 1.00 -4.62 15.51
C LEU A 38 1.03 -3.09 15.31
N PRO A 39 2.21 -2.44 15.32
CA PRO A 39 2.35 -0.98 15.31
C PRO A 39 2.24 -0.39 13.89
N TYR A 40 1.19 -0.73 13.15
CA TYR A 40 0.90 -0.22 11.81
C TYR A 40 -0.30 0.74 11.85
N LYS A 41 -0.34 1.69 10.92
CA LYS A 41 -1.47 2.61 10.73
C LYS A 41 -1.88 2.68 9.26
N PHE A 42 -3.17 2.85 9.03
CA PHE A 42 -3.72 3.06 7.70
C PHE A 42 -3.35 4.46 7.19
N VAL A 43 -2.86 4.54 5.95
CA VAL A 43 -2.51 5.79 5.25
C VAL A 43 -2.93 5.80 3.77
N GLY A 44 -3.75 4.83 3.33
CA GLY A 44 -4.32 4.76 1.98
C GLY A 44 -5.18 5.97 1.57
N ASN A 45 -5.51 6.85 2.53
CA ASN A 45 -6.14 8.16 2.30
C ASN A 45 -5.17 9.24 1.79
N GLY A 46 -3.89 8.91 1.57
CA GLY A 46 -2.86 9.85 1.12
C GLY A 46 -2.24 10.68 2.25
N GLU A 47 -2.34 10.24 3.51
CA GLU A 47 -1.60 10.85 4.62
C GLU A 47 -0.08 10.72 4.43
N VAL A 48 0.37 9.59 3.88
CA VAL A 48 1.78 9.34 3.55
C VAL A 48 1.90 9.13 2.05
N ILE A 49 2.86 9.83 1.44
CA ILE A 49 3.16 9.75 0.01
C ILE A 49 4.66 9.52 -0.14
N VAL A 50 5.05 8.44 -0.82
CA VAL A 50 6.44 8.06 -1.11
C VAL A 50 6.63 8.11 -2.62
N ALA A 51 7.45 9.04 -3.13
CA ALA A 51 7.69 9.19 -4.58
C ALA A 51 6.42 9.15 -5.45
N ARG A 52 5.38 9.91 -5.04
CA ARG A 52 4.04 9.99 -5.66
C ARG A 52 3.20 8.71 -5.59
N LYS A 53 3.58 7.76 -4.74
CA LYS A 53 2.84 6.54 -4.45
C LYS A 53 2.28 6.61 -3.04
N VAL A 54 1.08 6.07 -2.86
CA VAL A 54 0.42 5.99 -1.56
C VAL A 54 0.37 4.52 -1.17
N PRO A 55 1.01 4.12 -0.05
CA PRO A 55 0.83 2.80 0.52
C PRO A 55 -0.50 2.72 1.29
N ASP A 56 -1.00 1.52 1.53
CA ASP A 56 -2.24 1.32 2.28
C ASP A 56 -2.00 1.48 3.79
N PHE A 57 -0.87 0.93 4.27
CA PHE A 57 -0.45 1.03 5.67
C PHE A 57 1.04 1.32 5.80
N VAL A 58 1.42 1.90 6.93
CA VAL A 58 2.83 2.09 7.32
C VAL A 58 3.07 1.72 8.77
N HIS A 59 4.27 1.25 9.08
CA HIS A 59 4.72 1.09 10.45
C HIS A 59 4.86 2.47 11.11
N LYS A 60 4.45 2.62 12.37
CA LYS A 60 4.42 3.91 13.08
C LYS A 60 5.80 4.55 13.24
N ASN A 61 6.83 3.72 13.49
CA ASN A 61 8.18 4.17 13.85
C ASN A 61 9.29 3.76 12.86
N LYS A 62 8.97 3.04 11.78
CA LYS A 62 9.97 2.47 10.85
C LYS A 62 9.53 2.80 9.43
N LYS A 63 10.47 2.97 8.49
CA LYS A 63 10.17 3.14 7.05
C LYS A 63 9.76 1.80 6.42
N ILE A 64 8.64 1.25 6.88
CA ILE A 64 8.05 0.01 6.36
C ILE A 64 6.62 0.34 5.91
N ALA A 65 6.34 0.09 4.64
CA ALA A 65 5.04 0.20 4.03
C ALA A 65 4.42 -1.18 3.77
N VAL A 66 3.10 -1.23 3.74
CA VAL A 66 2.33 -2.43 3.38
C VAL A 66 1.31 -2.06 2.30
N GLU A 67 1.20 -2.92 1.30
CA GLU A 67 0.12 -2.91 0.31
C GLU A 67 -0.71 -4.19 0.46
N VAL A 68 -2.03 -4.03 0.52
CA VAL A 68 -3.00 -5.12 0.47
C VAL A 68 -3.77 -5.05 -0.83
N TYR A 69 -3.88 -6.18 -1.54
CA TYR A 69 -4.49 -6.16 -2.88
C TYR A 69 -5.26 -7.43 -3.19
N TYR A 70 -6.23 -7.30 -4.10
CA TYR A 70 -6.84 -8.45 -4.77
C TYR A 70 -5.99 -8.83 -5.97
N ARG A 71 -5.50 -10.07 -6.00
CA ARG A 71 -4.60 -10.59 -7.05
C ARG A 71 -5.17 -10.38 -8.44
N LYS A 72 -6.44 -10.78 -8.65
CA LYS A 72 -7.16 -10.63 -9.93
C LYS A 72 -7.14 -9.20 -10.48
N HIS A 73 -7.23 -8.18 -9.62
CA HIS A 73 -7.21 -6.79 -10.07
C HIS A 73 -5.85 -6.33 -10.59
N LYS A 74 -4.77 -6.85 -10.00
CA LYS A 74 -3.40 -6.49 -10.39
C LYS A 74 -2.91 -7.30 -11.59
N GLU A 75 -3.39 -8.53 -11.75
CA GLU A 75 -3.10 -9.35 -12.94
C GLU A 75 -3.66 -8.73 -14.22
N MET A 76 -4.77 -7.99 -14.13
CA MET A 76 -5.34 -7.24 -15.26
C MET A 76 -4.53 -5.99 -15.65
N PHE A 77 -3.46 -5.63 -14.93
CA PHE A 77 -2.61 -4.52 -15.32
C PHE A 77 -1.85 -4.85 -16.61
N ARG A 78 -1.60 -3.83 -17.44
CA ARG A 78 -0.89 -3.98 -18.73
C ARG A 78 0.42 -4.77 -18.64
N ASN A 79 1.14 -4.64 -17.52
CA ASN A 79 2.42 -5.30 -17.29
C ASN A 79 2.33 -6.44 -16.24
N GLY A 80 1.14 -6.73 -15.73
CA GLY A 80 0.89 -7.78 -14.73
C GLY A 80 1.29 -7.42 -13.29
N LEU A 81 1.01 -8.36 -12.38
CA LEU A 81 1.21 -8.24 -10.94
C LEU A 81 2.70 -8.10 -10.56
N GLU A 82 3.55 -8.94 -11.13
CA GLU A 82 4.95 -9.01 -10.72
C GLU A 82 5.74 -7.77 -11.14
N VAL A 83 5.45 -7.21 -12.32
CA VAL A 83 6.04 -5.91 -12.72
C VAL A 83 5.55 -4.79 -11.81
N TRP A 84 4.26 -4.80 -11.43
CA TRP A 84 3.73 -3.83 -10.48
C TRP A 84 4.41 -3.91 -9.11
N LYS A 85 4.67 -5.11 -8.59
CA LYS A 85 5.42 -5.30 -7.34
C LYS A 85 6.87 -4.82 -7.49
N ALA A 86 7.55 -5.21 -8.57
CA ALA A 86 8.94 -4.83 -8.81
C ALA A 86 9.10 -3.30 -8.90
N ASP A 87 8.21 -2.62 -9.62
CA ASP A 87 8.18 -1.17 -9.71
C ASP A 87 7.97 -0.52 -8.33
N ARG A 88 7.04 -1.05 -7.53
CA ARG A 88 6.78 -0.55 -6.18
C ARG A 88 7.98 -0.74 -5.26
N ILE A 89 8.61 -1.91 -5.27
CA ILE A 89 9.82 -2.19 -4.50
C ILE A 89 10.92 -1.21 -4.88
N LYS A 90 11.19 -1.04 -6.19
CA LYS A 90 12.20 -0.11 -6.69
C LYS A 90 11.97 1.31 -6.18
N ILE A 91 10.75 1.82 -6.33
CA ILE A 91 10.39 3.18 -5.91
C ILE A 91 10.53 3.37 -4.40
N PHE A 92 10.02 2.45 -3.59
CA PHE A 92 10.09 2.58 -2.13
C PHE A 92 11.53 2.43 -1.63
N ASN A 93 12.29 1.48 -2.18
CA ASN A 93 13.70 1.30 -1.81
C ASN A 93 14.55 2.54 -2.11
N GLN A 94 14.31 3.23 -3.24
CA GLN A 94 14.99 4.48 -3.58
C GLN A 94 14.78 5.58 -2.53
N GLU A 95 13.65 5.56 -1.83
CA GLU A 95 13.30 6.50 -0.75
C GLU A 95 13.68 5.98 0.66
N GLY A 96 14.38 4.83 0.73
CA GLY A 96 14.79 4.16 1.95
C GLY A 96 13.64 3.46 2.69
N TRP A 97 12.58 3.08 1.99
CA TRP A 97 11.45 2.32 2.54
C TRP A 97 11.51 0.85 2.14
N LYS A 98 11.22 -0.04 3.09
CA LYS A 98 10.83 -1.42 2.80
C LYS A 98 9.34 -1.45 2.48
N ILE A 99 8.93 -2.25 1.51
CA ILE A 99 7.50 -2.48 1.20
C ILE A 99 7.17 -3.97 1.25
N ILE A 100 6.03 -4.31 1.84
CA ILE A 100 5.53 -5.68 2.03
C ILE A 100 4.16 -5.78 1.37
N PHE A 101 3.88 -6.93 0.76
CA PHE A 101 2.67 -7.16 -0.01
C PHE A 101 1.87 -8.31 0.59
N PHE A 102 0.55 -8.14 0.70
CA PHE A 102 -0.38 -9.21 1.04
C PHE A 102 -1.49 -9.27 -0.01
N ASP A 103 -1.68 -10.42 -0.63
CA ASP A 103 -2.92 -10.68 -1.36
C ASP A 103 -4.05 -11.11 -0.43
N GLU A 104 -5.26 -11.25 -0.98
CA GLU A 104 -6.46 -11.61 -0.25
C GLU A 104 -6.38 -12.95 0.51
N THR A 105 -5.53 -13.88 0.06
CA THR A 105 -5.31 -15.19 0.69
C THR A 105 -4.33 -15.11 1.86
N GLN A 106 -3.46 -14.09 1.85
CA GLN A 106 -2.42 -13.87 2.85
C GLN A 106 -2.88 -12.99 4.04
N VAL A 107 -4.03 -12.32 3.94
CA VAL A 107 -4.61 -11.54 5.05
C VAL A 107 -5.31 -12.46 6.06
N ASN A 108 -4.52 -13.16 6.85
CA ASN A 108 -4.91 -13.98 8.00
C ASN A 108 -3.90 -13.84 9.15
N GLU A 109 -4.28 -14.22 10.37
CA GLU A 109 -3.49 -13.99 11.59
C GLU A 109 -2.08 -14.59 11.51
N ASN A 110 -1.97 -15.87 11.11
CA ASN A 110 -0.70 -16.59 11.08
C ASN A 110 0.29 -15.93 10.12
N THR A 111 -0.15 -15.67 8.88
CA THR A 111 0.70 -15.05 7.87
C THR A 111 1.11 -13.63 8.26
N VAL A 112 0.16 -12.80 8.70
CA VAL A 112 0.44 -11.41 9.06
C VAL A 112 1.38 -11.33 10.26
N LYS A 113 1.15 -12.15 11.30
CA LYS A 113 2.03 -12.21 12.48
C LYS A 113 3.42 -12.72 12.12
N SER A 114 3.54 -13.75 11.28
CA SER A 114 4.84 -14.28 10.85
C SER A 114 5.66 -13.27 10.03
N VAL A 115 5.00 -12.45 9.21
CA VAL A 115 5.70 -11.52 8.31
C VAL A 115 6.00 -10.17 8.98
N LEU A 116 5.11 -9.68 9.83
CA LEU A 116 5.21 -8.34 10.44
C LEU A 116 5.61 -8.36 11.92
N GLY A 117 5.54 -9.51 12.60
CA GLY A 117 5.89 -9.64 14.01
C GLY A 117 7.39 -9.72 14.29
N ASN A 118 8.24 -9.76 13.25
CA ASN A 118 9.70 -9.73 13.33
C ASN A 118 10.24 -8.30 13.16
#